data_AF-A0A951AD02-F1
#
_entry.id   AF-A0A951AD02-F1
#
_cell.length_a   1.000
_cell.length_b   1.000
_cell.length_c   1.000
_cell.angle_alpha   90.00
_cell.angle_beta   90.00
_cell.angle_gamma   90.00
#
_symmetry.space_group_name_H-M   'P 1'
#
loop_
_entity.id
_entity.type
_entity.pdbx_description
1 polymer ?
#
loop_
_entity_poly.entity_id
_entity_poly.type
_entity_poly.pdbx_seq_one_letter_code
_entity_poly.pdbx_strand_id
1 'polypeptide(L)'
;MAHPKFADRDFLDAALAVAAEHGAPAVTVGAITERLRAPVGSFYHRFPSRDALLGELWLRTVLDFQQGIMAALEAGDGLAASLHTPAWVRTHLDEARLLLLYHR
;
A
#
# COMPACT_ATOMS: atom_id res chain seq x y z
N MET A 1 15.62 -11.08 -22.45
CA MET A 1 15.38 -11.42 -21.03
C MET A 1 13.89 -11.49 -20.81
N ALA A 2 13.37 -12.56 -20.19
CA ALA A 2 11.93 -12.67 -19.92
C ALA A 2 11.54 -11.67 -18.82
N HIS A 3 10.63 -10.75 -19.10
CA HIS A 3 10.05 -9.91 -18.06
C HIS A 3 9.23 -10.82 -17.12
N PRO A 4 9.42 -10.73 -15.79
CA PRO A 4 8.56 -11.44 -14.86
C PRO A 4 7.11 -10.98 -15.08
N LYS A 5 6.20 -11.94 -15.23
CA LYS A 5 4.78 -11.68 -15.54
C LYS A 5 4.05 -10.86 -14.46
N PHE A 6 4.60 -10.84 -13.24
CA PHE A 6 4.07 -10.08 -12.10
C PHE A 6 5.22 -9.32 -11.44
N ALA A 7 5.02 -8.06 -11.10
CA ALA A 7 5.94 -7.25 -10.31
C ALA A 7 5.48 -7.19 -8.85
N ASP A 8 6.38 -6.84 -7.93
CA ASP A 8 6.05 -6.71 -6.50
C ASP A 8 4.91 -5.71 -6.27
N ARG A 9 4.92 -4.62 -7.06
CA ARG A 9 3.84 -3.63 -7.10
C ARG A 9 2.46 -4.24 -7.36
N ASP A 10 2.35 -5.25 -8.24
CA ASP A 10 1.06 -5.87 -8.55
C ASP A 10 0.46 -6.54 -7.31
N PHE A 11 1.30 -7.18 -6.48
CA PHE A 11 0.87 -7.81 -5.23
C PHE A 11 0.51 -6.78 -4.16
N LEU A 12 1.25 -5.68 -4.07
CA LEU A 12 0.95 -4.57 -3.16
C LEU A 12 -0.39 -3.90 -3.54
N ASP A 13 -0.60 -3.62 -4.82
CA ASP A 13 -1.83 -3.00 -5.34
C ASP A 13 -3.03 -3.95 -5.17
N ALA A 14 -2.85 -5.25 -5.40
CA ALA A 14 -3.88 -6.25 -5.13
C ALA A 14 -4.24 -6.37 -3.65
N ALA A 15 -3.25 -6.32 -2.76
CA ALA A 15 -3.48 -6.36 -1.31
C ALA A 15 -4.21 -5.12 -0.80
N LEU A 16 -3.86 -3.92 -1.29
CA LEU A 16 -4.57 -2.69 -0.98
C LEU A 16 -6.04 -2.80 -1.40
N ALA A 17 -6.31 -3.29 -2.60
CA ALA A 17 -7.67 -3.43 -3.10
C ALA A 17 -8.50 -4.45 -2.28
N VAL A 18 -7.90 -5.59 -1.89
CA VAL A 18 -8.57 -6.55 -1.00
C VAL A 18 -8.85 -5.91 0.38
N ALA A 19 -7.89 -5.15 0.93
CA ALA A 19 -8.08 -4.46 2.19
C ALA A 19 -9.20 -3.41 2.13
N ALA A 20 -9.29 -2.67 1.02
CA ALA A 20 -10.30 -1.65 0.78
C ALA A 20 -11.72 -2.26 0.69
N GLU A 21 -11.84 -3.38 -0.03
CA GLU A 21 -13.13 -4.03 -0.29
C GLU A 21 -13.63 -4.84 0.90
N HIS A 22 -12.72 -5.47 1.66
CA HIS A 22 -13.09 -6.52 2.62
C HIS A 22 -12.41 -6.38 4.00
N GLY A 23 -11.60 -5.34 4.20
CA GLY A 23 -10.87 -5.10 5.44
C GLY A 23 -9.56 -5.90 5.56
N ALA A 24 -8.69 -5.50 6.50
CA ALA A 24 -7.37 -6.09 6.69
C ALA A 24 -7.36 -7.62 6.91
N PRO A 25 -8.30 -8.23 7.67
CA PRO A 25 -8.30 -9.69 7.86
C PRO A 25 -8.50 -10.49 6.56
N ALA A 26 -9.11 -9.89 5.54
CA ALA A 26 -9.36 -10.54 4.26
C ALA A 26 -8.13 -10.60 3.35
N VAL A 27 -7.06 -9.85 3.67
CA VAL A 27 -5.82 -9.80 2.89
C VAL A 27 -5.03 -11.09 3.09
N THR A 28 -5.46 -12.16 2.43
CA THR A 28 -4.80 -13.46 2.47
C THR A 28 -3.95 -13.68 1.22
N VAL A 29 -2.93 -14.54 1.29
CA VAL A 29 -2.14 -14.93 0.10
C VAL A 29 -3.05 -15.47 -1.00
N GLY A 30 -4.07 -16.25 -0.64
CA GLY A 30 -5.10 -16.75 -1.56
C GLY A 30 -5.85 -15.62 -2.25
N ALA A 31 -6.45 -14.70 -1.49
CA ALA A 31 -7.21 -13.58 -2.05
C ALA A 31 -6.37 -12.70 -2.99
N ILE A 32 -5.11 -12.43 -2.61
CA ILE A 32 -4.18 -11.63 -3.44
C ILE A 32 -3.88 -12.36 -4.77
N THR A 33 -3.52 -13.64 -4.69
CA THR A 33 -3.12 -14.42 -5.86
C THR A 33 -4.30 -14.73 -6.78
N GLU A 34 -5.48 -14.96 -6.21
CA GLU A 34 -6.75 -15.08 -6.95
C GLU A 34 -7.06 -13.80 -7.73
N ARG A 35 -6.98 -12.64 -7.07
CA ARG A 35 -7.21 -11.34 -7.72
C ARG A 35 -6.26 -11.10 -8.89
N LEU A 36 -4.99 -11.46 -8.73
CA LEU A 36 -3.97 -11.34 -9.78
C LEU A 36 -4.02 -12.45 -10.83
N ARG A 37 -4.81 -13.51 -10.62
CA ARG A 37 -4.73 -14.76 -11.39
C ARG A 37 -3.30 -15.28 -11.46
N ALA A 38 -2.56 -15.11 -10.37
CA ALA A 38 -1.18 -15.53 -10.22
C ALA A 38 -1.11 -16.88 -9.50
N PRO A 39 -0.17 -17.78 -9.85
CA PRO A 39 0.11 -18.95 -9.03
C PRO A 39 0.53 -18.55 -7.62
N VAL A 40 0.10 -19.29 -6.60
CA VAL A 40 0.49 -19.04 -5.20
C VAL A 40 2.02 -18.97 -5.02
N GLY A 41 2.78 -19.81 -5.75
CA GLY A 41 4.24 -19.77 -5.74
C GLY A 41 4.83 -18.42 -6.17
N SER A 42 4.14 -17.66 -7.03
CA SER A 42 4.58 -16.31 -7.44
C SER A 42 4.58 -15.32 -6.29
N PHE A 43 3.71 -15.49 -5.29
CA PHE A 43 3.74 -14.71 -4.07
C PHE A 43 5.02 -14.99 -3.28
N TYR A 44 5.29 -16.27 -2.98
CA TYR A 44 6.41 -16.68 -2.12
C TYR A 44 7.79 -16.44 -2.75
N HIS A 45 7.86 -16.26 -4.07
CA HIS A 45 9.08 -15.79 -4.73
C HIS A 45 9.43 -14.32 -4.42
N ARG A 46 8.46 -13.53 -3.94
CA ARG A 46 8.59 -12.08 -3.70
C ARG A 46 8.53 -11.74 -2.23
N PHE A 47 7.52 -12.26 -1.55
CA PHE A 47 7.26 -11.97 -0.15
C PHE A 47 7.43 -13.23 0.69
N PRO A 48 8.26 -13.20 1.74
CA PRO A 48 8.45 -14.37 2.61
C PRO A 48 7.21 -14.67 3.47
N SER A 49 6.31 -13.70 3.66
CA SER A 49 5.04 -13.88 4.38
C SER A 49 4.01 -12.81 4.01
N ARG A 50 2.75 -13.02 4.39
CA ARG A 50 1.68 -12.01 4.35
C ARG A 50 2.08 -10.75 5.12
N ASP A 51 2.65 -10.92 6.30
CA ASP A 51 3.00 -9.79 7.17
C ASP A 51 4.17 -8.97 6.60
N ALA A 52 5.11 -9.62 5.88
CA ALA A 52 6.16 -8.91 5.15
C ALA A 52 5.56 -8.04 4.03
N LEU A 53 4.61 -8.59 3.26
CA LEU A 53 3.88 -7.82 2.24
C LEU A 53 3.12 -6.64 2.86
N LEU A 54 2.42 -6.86 3.98
CA LEU A 54 1.65 -5.80 4.64
C LEU A 54 2.55 -4.70 5.21
N GLY A 55 3.70 -5.07 5.76
CA GLY A 55 4.71 -4.11 6.21
C GLY A 55 5.27 -3.27 5.07
N GLU A 56 5.57 -3.88 3.93
CA GLU A 56 6.03 -3.17 2.74
C GLU A 56 4.94 -2.26 2.14
N LEU A 57 3.69 -2.74 2.09
CA LEU A 57 2.55 -1.96 1.64
C LEU A 57 2.33 -0.73 2.54
N TRP A 58 2.43 -0.90 3.86
CA TRP A 58 2.35 0.19 4.83
C TRP A 58 3.50 1.19 4.63
N LEU A 59 4.74 0.72 4.48
CA LEU A 59 5.92 1.57 4.26
C LEU A 59 5.80 2.39 2.96
N ARG A 60 5.41 1.75 1.86
CA ARG A 60 5.15 2.46 0.60
C ARG A 60 4.10 3.54 0.79
N THR A 61 3.00 3.20 1.45
CA THR A 61 1.87 4.13 1.63
C THR A 61 2.24 5.33 2.49
N VAL A 62 2.96 5.12 3.61
CA VAL A 62 3.36 6.24 4.49
C VAL A 62 4.40 7.14 3.83
N LEU A 63 5.32 6.56 3.05
CA LEU A 63 6.34 7.33 2.32
C LEU A 63 5.69 8.18 1.22
N ASP A 64 4.77 7.61 0.43
CA ASP A 64 4.01 8.35 -0.59
C ASP A 64 3.18 9.48 0.05
N PHE A 65 2.54 9.21 1.19
CA PHE A 65 1.81 10.23 1.96
C PHE A 65 2.72 11.38 2.40
N GLN A 66 3.92 11.08 2.94
CA GLN A 66 4.85 12.07 3.49
C GLN A 66 5.47 12.99 2.43
N GLN A 67 5.54 12.56 1.15
CA GLN A 67 6.14 13.37 0.08
C GLN A 67 5.52 14.77 -0.03
N GLY A 68 4.19 14.88 0.06
CA GLY A 68 3.52 16.18 -0.03
C GLY A 68 3.75 17.09 1.18
N ILE A 69 3.91 16.51 2.38
CA ILE A 69 4.30 17.26 3.58
C ILE A 69 5.71 17.82 3.40
N MET A 70 6.65 16.96 3.00
CA MET A 70 8.05 17.35 2.81
C MET A 70 8.19 18.43 1.74
N ALA A 71 7.53 18.27 0.59
CA ALA A 71 7.55 19.26 -0.48
C ALA A 71 7.01 20.64 -0.02
N ALA A 72 5.92 20.66 0.75
CA ALA A 72 5.38 21.91 1.29
C ALA A 72 6.32 22.58 2.31
N LEU A 73 6.96 21.78 3.18
CA LEU A 73 7.95 22.28 4.14
C LEU A 73 9.20 22.83 3.45
N GLU A 74 9.71 22.14 2.43
CA GLU A 74 10.85 22.59 1.61
C GLU A 74 10.55 23.90 0.87
N ALA A 75 9.30 24.10 0.45
CA ALA A 75 8.82 25.36 -0.13
C ALA A 75 8.57 26.47 0.91
N GLY A 76 8.72 26.19 2.21
CA GLY A 76 8.43 27.14 3.29
C GLY A 76 6.93 27.39 3.52
N ASP A 77 6.05 26.55 2.97
CA ASP A 77 4.60 26.68 3.09
C ASP A 77 4.07 25.82 4.25
N GLY A 78 4.14 26.37 5.46
CA GLY A 78 3.66 25.71 6.67
C GLY A 78 2.14 25.47 6.69
N LEU A 79 1.36 26.27 5.96
CA LEU A 79 -0.09 26.08 5.88
C LEU A 79 -0.41 24.88 4.98
N ALA A 80 0.20 24.79 3.80
CA ALA A 80 0.04 23.64 2.91
C ALA A 80 0.49 22.34 3.60
N ALA A 81 1.63 22.36 4.32
CA ALA A 81 2.09 21.21 5.08
C ALA A 81 1.07 20.77 6.15
N SER A 82 0.47 21.73 6.86
CA SER A 82 -0.55 21.46 7.89
C SER A 82 -1.88 20.93 7.31
N LEU A 83 -2.25 21.39 6.11
CA LEU A 83 -3.47 20.98 5.42
C LEU A 83 -3.29 19.72 4.56
N HIS A 84 -2.07 19.23 4.38
CA HIS A 84 -1.78 18.07 3.52
C HIS A 84 -2.53 16.82 3.98
N THR A 85 -2.49 16.49 5.28
CA THR A 85 -3.16 15.29 5.81
C THR A 85 -4.65 15.22 5.44
N PRO A 86 -5.50 16.20 5.80
CA PRO A 86 -6.91 16.13 5.42
C PRO A 86 -7.13 16.22 3.91
N ALA A 87 -6.25 16.88 3.15
CA ALA A 87 -6.35 16.92 1.69
C ALA A 87 -6.06 15.57 1.04
N TRP A 88 -4.98 14.92 1.44
CA TRP A 88 -4.55 13.62 0.91
C TRP A 88 -5.54 12.51 1.25
N VAL A 89 -6.04 12.47 2.50
CA VAL A 89 -7.05 11.48 2.94
C VAL A 89 -8.33 11.54 2.09
N ARG A 90 -8.75 12.73 1.65
CA ARG A 90 -9.96 12.88 0.80
C ARG A 90 -9.78 12.29 -0.59
N THR A 91 -8.55 12.17 -1.08
CA THR A 91 -8.25 11.63 -2.42
C THR A 91 -7.68 10.21 -2.38
N HIS A 92 -7.27 9.71 -1.21
CA HIS A 92 -6.61 8.41 -1.01
C HIS A 92 -7.20 7.69 0.23
N LEU A 93 -8.53 7.51 0.26
CA LEU A 93 -9.22 7.02 1.45
C LEU A 93 -8.81 5.58 1.82
N ASP A 94 -8.55 4.73 0.82
CA ASP A 94 -8.22 3.33 1.04
C ASP A 94 -6.80 3.17 1.59
N GLU A 95 -5.86 3.93 1.04
CA GLU A 95 -4.51 4.07 1.55
C GLU A 95 -4.49 4.68 2.97
N ALA A 96 -5.32 5.70 3.22
CA ALA A 96 -5.45 6.29 4.55
C ALA A 96 -5.97 5.28 5.58
N ARG A 97 -6.96 4.45 5.22
CA ARG A 97 -7.47 3.38 6.07
C ARG A 97 -6.41 2.33 6.35
N LEU A 98 -5.64 1.94 5.35
CA LEU A 98 -4.53 1.01 5.52
C LEU A 98 -3.55 1.48 6.62
N LEU A 99 -3.22 2.77 6.65
CA LEU A 99 -2.32 3.32 7.67
C LEU A 99 -2.84 3.19 9.11
N LEU A 100 -4.16 3.04 9.29
CA LEU A 100 -4.82 2.82 10.59
C LEU A 100 -4.92 1.34 10.97
N LEU A 101 -4.89 0.44 9.99
CA LEU A 101 -5.19 -0.98 10.17
C LEU A 101 -3.99 -1.80 10.67
N TYR A 102 -2.77 -1.25 10.61
CA TYR A 102 -1.55 -1.97 10.97
C TYR A 102 -0.82 -1.29 12.13
N HIS A 103 -1.45 -1.31 13.30
CA HIS A 103 -0.79 -1.00 14.57
C HIS A 103 -0.44 -2.32 15.25
N ARG A 104 0.85 -2.49 15.56
CA ARG A 104 1.34 -3.65 16.32
C ARG A 104 0.78 -3.67 17.74
#